data_AF-A0A8B6DSP8-F1
#
_entry.id   AF-A0A8B6DSP8-F1
#
_cell.length_a   1.000
_cell.length_b   1.000
_cell.length_c   1.000
_cell.angle_alpha   90.00
_cell.angle_beta   90.00
_cell.angle_gamma   90.00
#
_symmetry.space_group_name_H-M   'P 1'
#
loop_
_entity.id
_entity.type
_entity.pdbx_description
1 polymer ?
#
loop_
_entity_poly.entity_id
_entity_poly.type
_entity_poly.pdbx_seq_one_letter_code
_entity_poly.pdbx_strand_id
1 'polypeptide(L)'
;MLISKEGLSGCKKCGLPLQLAHASGIGTYGLSAIIKIPCYNTRCLHINNVATGKRHNKIWDANTKLATAMVHTGIGGRQVNTFLTALNIPPVSNTLLCARQKESGGAIETVAESTMALCLSEELDITKNKSDSDELIVSVDGAWQKRGSGRSYDSLSGHCSMIGAETGKIIGYSVRSKFCKTCDEANRKGIKAKLHDCRLNWDGSSKAMEQDMVVEMVQNIKNSGITVGTIIADDDTTTIARLRKKVQKSQTERASLVHLD
;
A
#
# COMPACT_ATOMS: atom_id res chain seq x y z
N MET A 1 -13.74 -14.70 -15.97
CA MET A 1 -14.99 -14.36 -15.27
C MET A 1 -15.79 -15.64 -15.11
N LEU A 2 -15.90 -16.21 -13.90
CA LEU A 2 -16.54 -17.52 -13.69
C LEU A 2 -17.90 -17.29 -13.03
N ILE A 3 -18.97 -17.67 -13.73
CA ILE A 3 -20.33 -17.69 -13.16
C ILE A 3 -20.40 -18.81 -12.12
N SER A 4 -20.90 -18.53 -10.91
CA SER A 4 -21.08 -19.60 -9.93
C SER A 4 -22.13 -20.59 -10.45
N LYS A 5 -21.87 -21.90 -10.27
CA LYS A 5 -22.81 -22.97 -10.65
C LYS A 5 -24.21 -22.75 -10.05
N GLU A 6 -24.25 -22.22 -8.82
CA GLU A 6 -25.48 -21.86 -8.12
C GLU A 6 -26.25 -20.72 -8.80
N GLY A 7 -25.55 -19.77 -9.43
CA GLY A 7 -26.18 -18.61 -10.07
C GLY A 7 -27.05 -18.96 -11.27
N LEU A 8 -26.80 -20.11 -11.91
CA LEU A 8 -27.60 -20.63 -13.04
C LEU A 8 -28.52 -21.81 -12.63
N SER A 9 -28.57 -22.15 -11.35
CA SER A 9 -29.31 -23.32 -10.85
C SER A 9 -30.79 -23.33 -11.23
N GLY A 10 -31.44 -22.16 -11.25
CA GLY A 10 -32.82 -22.02 -11.69
C GLY A 10 -33.35 -20.60 -11.55
N CYS A 11 -34.50 -20.35 -12.16
CA CYS A 11 -35.20 -19.09 -12.03
C CYS A 11 -35.65 -18.90 -10.58
N LYS A 12 -35.37 -17.73 -10.01
CA LYS A 12 -35.72 -17.40 -8.61
C LYS A 12 -37.23 -17.47 -8.31
N LYS A 13 -38.07 -17.38 -9.33
CA LYS A 13 -39.54 -17.40 -9.19
C LYS A 13 -40.17 -18.77 -9.39
N CYS A 14 -39.70 -19.56 -10.35
CA CYS A 14 -40.34 -20.83 -10.73
C CYS A 14 -39.41 -22.04 -10.71
N GLY A 15 -38.14 -21.89 -10.30
CA GLY A 15 -37.17 -22.98 -10.17
C GLY A 15 -36.63 -23.55 -11.48
N LEU A 16 -37.23 -23.23 -12.62
CA LEU A 16 -36.82 -23.78 -13.92
C LEU A 16 -35.39 -23.36 -14.30
N PRO A 17 -34.58 -24.25 -14.89
CA PRO A 17 -33.18 -23.96 -15.23
C PRO A 17 -33.01 -22.70 -16.08
N LEU A 18 -31.98 -21.92 -15.77
CA LEU A 18 -31.61 -20.75 -16.56
C LEU A 18 -30.63 -21.15 -17.65
N GLN A 19 -30.87 -20.67 -18.87
CA GLN A 19 -29.97 -20.86 -20.00
C GLN A 19 -29.22 -19.57 -20.28
N LEU A 20 -27.88 -19.65 -20.30
CA LEU A 20 -27.03 -18.49 -20.56
C LEU A 20 -27.26 -17.91 -21.97
N ALA A 21 -27.63 -18.75 -22.93
CA ALA A 21 -27.98 -18.33 -24.30
C ALA A 21 -29.16 -17.35 -24.35
N HIS A 22 -30.03 -17.33 -23.33
CA HIS A 22 -31.14 -16.39 -23.25
C HIS A 22 -30.73 -15.03 -22.66
N ALA A 23 -29.46 -14.82 -22.32
CA ALA A 23 -29.00 -13.57 -21.71
C ALA A 23 -29.42 -12.36 -22.57
N SER A 24 -30.20 -11.46 -21.98
CA SER A 24 -30.72 -10.26 -22.64
C SER A 24 -29.87 -9.02 -22.38
N GLY A 25 -28.90 -9.11 -21.48
CA GLY A 25 -27.96 -8.03 -21.24
C GLY A 25 -26.93 -8.34 -20.15
N ILE A 26 -25.89 -7.51 -20.10
CA ILE A 26 -24.81 -7.59 -19.13
C ILE A 26 -24.55 -6.20 -18.54
N GLY A 27 -24.56 -6.09 -17.21
CA GLY A 27 -24.12 -4.91 -16.49
C GLY A 27 -22.73 -5.14 -15.91
N THR A 28 -21.73 -4.38 -16.35
CA THR A 28 -20.34 -4.55 -15.93
C THR A 28 -20.00 -3.65 -14.73
N TYR A 29 -19.14 -4.16 -13.85
CA TYR A 29 -18.72 -3.54 -12.59
C TYR A 29 -17.23 -3.83 -12.35
N GLY A 30 -16.36 -3.19 -13.14
CA GLY A 30 -14.93 -3.53 -13.16
C GLY A 30 -14.71 -4.90 -13.81
N LEU A 31 -14.05 -5.82 -13.10
CA LEU A 31 -13.82 -7.19 -13.56
C LEU A 31 -15.01 -8.15 -13.35
N SER A 32 -16.08 -7.67 -12.72
CA SER A 32 -17.28 -8.45 -12.45
C SER A 32 -18.46 -7.96 -13.27
N ALA A 33 -19.48 -8.80 -13.43
CA ALA A 33 -20.72 -8.41 -14.08
C ALA A 33 -21.95 -9.06 -13.43
N ILE A 34 -23.11 -8.50 -13.79
CA ILE A 34 -24.42 -9.10 -13.60
C ILE A 34 -25.00 -9.39 -14.98
N ILE A 35 -25.30 -10.66 -15.23
CA ILE A 35 -25.95 -11.11 -16.46
C ILE A 35 -27.44 -11.17 -16.20
N LYS A 36 -28.23 -10.54 -17.08
CA LYS A 36 -29.68 -10.57 -17.04
C LYS A 36 -30.18 -11.73 -17.89
N ILE A 37 -30.80 -12.72 -17.26
CA ILE A 37 -31.30 -13.92 -17.93
C ILE A 37 -32.82 -14.01 -17.70
N PRO A 38 -33.65 -13.75 -18.72
CA PRO A 38 -35.09 -13.96 -18.64
C PRO A 38 -35.39 -15.46 -18.48
N CYS A 39 -36.40 -15.78 -17.69
CA CYS A 39 -36.92 -17.12 -17.60
C CYS A 39 -37.57 -17.52 -18.95
N TYR A 40 -37.20 -18.69 -19.48
CA TYR A 40 -37.77 -19.19 -20.72
C TYR A 40 -39.25 -19.56 -20.60
N ASN A 41 -39.74 -19.77 -19.38
CA ASN A 41 -41.15 -20.02 -19.13
C ASN A 41 -41.96 -18.76 -19.45
N THR A 42 -42.75 -18.84 -20.51
CA THR A 42 -43.60 -17.78 -21.04
C THR A 42 -44.66 -17.29 -20.05
N ARG A 43 -44.98 -18.05 -19.00
CA ARG A 43 -45.85 -17.63 -17.89
C ARG A 43 -45.11 -16.89 -16.77
N CYS A 44 -43.80 -17.12 -16.63
CA CYS A 44 -43.00 -16.55 -15.53
C CYS A 44 -42.43 -15.19 -15.90
N LEU A 45 -41.77 -15.10 -17.06
CA LEU A 45 -41.11 -13.91 -17.63
C LEU A 45 -40.17 -13.15 -16.68
N HIS A 46 -39.78 -13.75 -15.56
CA HIS A 46 -38.94 -13.11 -14.56
C HIS A 46 -37.51 -12.94 -15.09
N ILE A 47 -36.93 -11.75 -14.92
CA ILE A 47 -35.54 -11.47 -15.28
C ILE A 47 -34.63 -11.79 -14.09
N ASN A 48 -33.77 -12.79 -14.26
CA ASN A 48 -32.85 -13.24 -13.24
C ASN A 48 -31.53 -12.49 -13.38
N ASN A 49 -31.09 -11.87 -12.29
CA ASN A 49 -29.78 -11.23 -12.21
C ASN A 49 -28.77 -12.24 -11.67
N VAL A 50 -27.89 -12.72 -12.54
CA VAL A 50 -26.86 -13.72 -12.24
C VAL A 50 -25.51 -13.03 -12.10
N ALA A 51 -24.95 -13.05 -10.90
CA ALA A 51 -23.66 -12.45 -10.59
C ALA A 51 -22.51 -13.35 -11.07
N THR A 52 -21.43 -12.77 -11.61
CA THR A 52 -20.28 -13.52 -12.12
C THR A 52 -19.12 -13.64 -11.13
N GLY A 53 -19.42 -13.54 -9.83
CA GLY A 53 -18.43 -13.57 -8.76
C GLY A 53 -19.06 -13.32 -7.40
N LYS A 54 -18.25 -13.51 -6.35
CA LYS A 54 -18.62 -13.19 -4.97
C LYS A 54 -18.67 -11.68 -4.76
N ARG A 55 -19.55 -11.27 -3.85
CA ARG A 55 -19.80 -9.87 -3.52
C ARG A 55 -20.01 -9.74 -2.02
N HIS A 56 -19.31 -8.80 -1.40
CA HIS A 56 -19.55 -8.35 -0.03
C HIS A 56 -20.22 -6.98 -0.09
N ASN A 57 -21.48 -6.90 0.32
CA ASN A 57 -22.33 -5.72 0.15
C ASN A 57 -22.40 -5.26 -1.32
N LYS A 58 -21.84 -4.09 -1.63
CA LYS A 58 -21.79 -3.50 -2.98
C LYS A 58 -20.43 -3.71 -3.67
N ILE A 59 -19.48 -4.37 -3.02
CA ILE A 59 -18.09 -4.51 -3.47
C ILE A 59 -17.87 -5.93 -4.01
N TRP A 60 -17.26 -6.01 -5.17
CA TRP A 60 -16.93 -7.28 -5.82
C TRP A 60 -15.52 -7.72 -5.48
N ASP A 61 -15.35 -8.95 -5.01
CA ASP A 61 -14.06 -9.52 -4.60
C ASP A 61 -13.01 -9.41 -5.70
N ALA A 62 -13.42 -9.63 -6.96
CA ALA A 62 -12.50 -9.55 -8.10
C ALA A 62 -11.86 -8.17 -8.24
N ASN A 63 -12.57 -7.09 -7.90
CA ASN A 63 -12.05 -5.73 -7.98
C ASN A 63 -11.07 -5.44 -6.83
N THR A 64 -11.37 -5.90 -5.61
CA THR A 64 -10.44 -5.79 -4.47
C THR A 64 -9.18 -6.63 -4.73
N LYS A 65 -9.33 -7.86 -5.24
CA LYS A 65 -8.20 -8.72 -5.64
C LYS A 65 -7.35 -8.11 -6.74
N LEU A 66 -7.95 -7.48 -7.75
CA LEU A 66 -7.21 -6.75 -8.78
C LEU A 66 -6.36 -5.64 -8.15
N ALA A 67 -6.95 -4.82 -7.26
CA ALA A 67 -6.22 -3.75 -6.60
C ALA A 67 -5.07 -4.27 -5.71
N THR A 68 -5.28 -5.37 -4.99
CA THR A 68 -4.22 -6.02 -4.21
C THR A 68 -3.12 -6.58 -5.13
N ALA A 69 -3.50 -7.20 -6.25
CA ALA A 69 -2.53 -7.70 -7.24
C ALA A 69 -1.71 -6.57 -7.87
N MET A 70 -2.31 -5.40 -8.10
CA MET A 70 -1.59 -4.21 -8.57
C MET A 70 -0.48 -3.79 -7.62
N VAL A 71 -0.78 -3.76 -6.31
CA VAL A 71 0.21 -3.42 -5.28
C VAL A 71 1.30 -4.49 -5.22
N HIS A 72 0.91 -5.76 -5.22
CA HIS A 72 1.85 -6.89 -5.14
C HIS A 72 2.81 -6.94 -6.33
N THR A 73 2.33 -6.64 -7.54
CA THR A 73 3.12 -6.68 -8.78
C THR A 73 3.78 -5.34 -9.13
N GLY A 74 3.52 -4.28 -8.35
CA GLY A 74 4.09 -2.95 -8.59
C GLY A 74 3.61 -2.27 -9.86
N ILE A 75 2.38 -2.55 -10.32
CA ILE A 75 1.83 -1.98 -11.57
C ILE A 75 0.74 -0.95 -11.32
N GLY A 76 0.72 0.09 -12.16
CA GLY A 76 -0.29 1.13 -12.15
C GLY A 76 -1.55 0.78 -12.96
N GLY A 77 -2.63 1.55 -12.77
CA GLY A 77 -3.91 1.33 -13.46
C GLY A 77 -3.81 1.37 -14.98
N ARG A 78 -2.86 2.15 -15.53
CA ARG A 78 -2.59 2.17 -16.98
C ARG A 78 -2.06 0.83 -17.47
N GLN A 79 -1.06 0.26 -16.79
CA GLN A 79 -0.48 -1.03 -17.17
C GLN A 79 -1.51 -2.16 -17.08
N VAL A 80 -2.33 -2.17 -16.01
CA VAL A 80 -3.45 -3.10 -15.88
C VAL A 80 -4.42 -2.98 -17.05
N ASN A 81 -4.87 -1.77 -17.38
CA ASN A 81 -5.84 -1.59 -18.45
C ASN A 81 -5.26 -1.93 -19.83
N THR A 82 -3.97 -1.70 -20.08
CA THR A 82 -3.29 -2.20 -21.28
C THR A 82 -3.32 -3.73 -21.33
N PHE A 83 -2.99 -4.41 -20.22
CA PHE A 83 -3.04 -5.87 -20.12
C PHE A 83 -4.47 -6.41 -20.34
N LEU A 84 -5.48 -5.82 -19.70
CA LEU A 84 -6.88 -6.22 -19.86
C LEU A 84 -7.36 -6.03 -21.31
N THR A 85 -6.98 -4.91 -21.94
CA THR A 85 -7.34 -4.64 -23.34
C THR A 85 -6.74 -5.67 -24.29
N ALA A 86 -5.49 -6.09 -24.06
CA ALA A 86 -4.85 -7.15 -24.85
C ALA A 86 -5.58 -8.49 -24.75
N LEU A 87 -6.26 -8.76 -23.62
CA LEU A 87 -7.10 -9.94 -23.42
C LEU A 87 -8.56 -9.74 -23.88
N ASN A 88 -8.88 -8.62 -24.53
CA ASN A 88 -10.24 -8.23 -24.89
C ASN A 88 -11.19 -8.15 -23.67
N ILE A 89 -10.65 -7.75 -22.52
CA ILE A 89 -11.41 -7.50 -21.29
C ILE A 89 -11.60 -5.98 -21.14
N PRO A 90 -12.83 -5.50 -20.85
CA PRO A 90 -13.08 -4.06 -20.69
C PRO A 90 -12.20 -3.43 -19.60
N PRO A 91 -11.74 -2.18 -19.81
CA PRO A 91 -10.89 -1.49 -18.85
C PRO A 91 -11.65 -1.18 -17.56
N VAL A 92 -10.93 -1.17 -16.44
CA VAL A 92 -11.45 -0.80 -15.13
C VAL A 92 -11.22 0.68 -14.89
N SER A 93 -12.24 1.38 -14.40
CA SER A 93 -12.14 2.82 -14.14
C SER A 93 -11.13 3.13 -13.02
N ASN A 94 -10.37 4.21 -13.18
CA ASN A 94 -9.41 4.64 -12.16
C ASN A 94 -10.08 4.93 -10.82
N THR A 95 -11.30 5.48 -10.82
CA THR A 95 -12.07 5.72 -9.59
C THR A 95 -12.32 4.42 -8.82
N LEU A 96 -12.69 3.35 -9.53
CA LEU A 96 -12.89 2.04 -8.92
C LEU A 96 -11.56 1.46 -8.41
N LEU A 97 -10.50 1.51 -9.22
CA LEU A 97 -9.17 1.04 -8.82
C LEU A 97 -8.67 1.76 -7.56
N CYS A 98 -8.71 3.09 -7.53
CA CYS A 98 -8.27 3.86 -6.37
C CYS A 98 -9.10 3.56 -5.11
N ALA A 99 -10.42 3.40 -5.24
CA ALA A 99 -11.27 3.03 -4.10
C ALA A 99 -10.88 1.67 -3.53
N ARG A 100 -10.61 0.68 -4.40
CA ARG A 100 -10.19 -0.67 -4.00
C ARG A 100 -8.76 -0.70 -3.47
N GLN A 101 -7.85 0.11 -4.02
CA GLN A 101 -6.47 0.24 -3.52
C GLN A 101 -6.43 0.82 -2.12
N LYS A 102 -7.27 1.83 -1.82
CA LYS A 102 -7.38 2.40 -0.46
C LYS A 102 -7.92 1.38 0.54
N GLU A 103 -8.95 0.64 0.14
CA GLU A 103 -9.52 -0.45 0.93
C GLU A 103 -8.48 -1.52 1.25
N SER A 104 -7.77 -2.04 0.24
CA SER A 104 -6.70 -3.03 0.45
C SER A 104 -5.51 -2.44 1.21
N GLY A 105 -5.19 -1.17 0.99
CA GLY A 105 -4.07 -0.47 1.60
C GLY A 105 -4.16 -0.44 3.12
N GLY A 106 -5.34 -0.13 3.68
CA GLY A 106 -5.53 -0.15 5.13
C GLY A 106 -5.26 -1.52 5.75
N ALA A 107 -5.70 -2.60 5.10
CA ALA A 107 -5.42 -3.96 5.57
C ALA A 107 -3.92 -4.31 5.47
N ILE A 108 -3.24 -3.87 4.41
CA ILE A 108 -1.79 -4.05 4.25
C ILE A 108 -1.03 -3.30 5.34
N GLU A 109 -1.41 -2.06 5.63
CA GLU A 109 -0.81 -1.23 6.70
C GLU A 109 -0.96 -1.93 8.06
N THR A 110 -2.15 -2.42 8.40
CA THR A 110 -2.37 -3.17 9.65
C THR A 110 -1.51 -4.44 9.77
N VAL A 111 -1.40 -5.21 8.68
CA VAL A 111 -0.54 -6.40 8.66
C VAL A 111 0.93 -6.01 8.80
N ALA A 112 1.37 -4.93 8.14
CA ALA A 112 2.73 -4.44 8.26
C ALA A 112 3.05 -4.01 9.70
N GLU A 113 2.19 -3.22 10.35
CA GLU A 113 2.35 -2.77 11.74
C GLU A 113 2.48 -3.94 12.72
N SER A 114 1.55 -4.88 12.66
CA SER A 114 1.56 -6.07 13.52
C SER A 114 2.76 -6.98 13.28
N THR A 115 3.18 -7.17 12.02
CA THR A 115 4.35 -7.98 11.68
C THR A 115 5.63 -7.32 12.17
N MET A 116 5.79 -6.01 11.95
CA MET A 116 6.97 -5.28 12.41
C MET A 116 7.11 -5.26 13.93
N ALA A 117 6.00 -5.18 14.67
CA ALA A 117 6.04 -5.26 16.13
C ALA A 117 6.61 -6.61 16.61
N LEU A 118 6.22 -7.70 15.95
CA LEU A 118 6.77 -9.04 16.24
C LEU A 118 8.26 -9.13 15.86
N CYS A 119 8.63 -8.60 14.68
CA CYS A 119 10.03 -8.57 14.25
C CYS A 119 10.91 -7.74 15.19
N LEU A 120 10.39 -6.62 15.72
CA LEU A 120 11.10 -5.78 16.68
C LEU A 120 11.32 -6.50 18.01
N SER A 121 10.32 -7.23 18.53
CA SER A 121 10.50 -8.03 19.75
C SER A 121 11.54 -9.14 19.56
N GLU A 122 11.51 -9.81 18.41
CA GLU A 122 12.47 -10.87 18.08
C GLU A 122 13.90 -10.32 17.95
N GLU A 123 14.07 -9.15 17.32
CA GLU A 123 15.36 -8.46 17.22
C GLU A 123 15.92 -8.11 18.60
N LEU A 124 15.08 -7.61 19.52
CA LEU A 124 15.49 -7.27 20.88
C LEU A 124 15.97 -8.50 21.66
N ASP A 125 15.23 -9.60 21.57
CA ASP A 125 15.57 -10.84 22.27
C ASP A 125 16.90 -11.40 21.77
N ILE A 126 17.15 -11.38 20.46
CA ILE A 126 18.43 -11.84 19.90
C ILE A 126 19.57 -10.89 20.28
N THR A 127 19.34 -9.58 20.22
CA THR A 127 20.35 -8.57 20.58
C THR A 127 20.81 -8.74 22.02
N LYS A 128 19.88 -8.88 22.97
CA LYS A 128 20.19 -9.11 24.39
C LYS A 128 20.94 -10.42 24.65
N ASN A 129 20.66 -11.46 23.87
CA ASN A 129 21.32 -12.76 24.00
C ASN A 129 22.74 -12.77 23.42
N LYS A 130 23.02 -11.95 22.40
CA LYS A 130 24.33 -11.88 21.72
C LYS A 130 25.27 -10.85 22.32
N SER A 131 24.73 -9.69 22.66
CA SER A 131 25.44 -8.59 23.30
C SER A 131 24.80 -8.32 24.65
N ASP A 132 25.60 -8.14 25.70
CA ASP A 132 25.14 -7.67 27.01
C ASP A 132 24.70 -6.19 26.97
N SER A 133 24.13 -5.76 25.84
CA SER A 133 23.71 -4.42 25.48
C SER A 133 22.26 -4.45 25.04
N ASP A 134 21.50 -3.45 25.49
CA ASP A 134 20.11 -3.22 25.09
C ASP A 134 20.00 -2.32 23.84
N GLU A 135 21.12 -1.97 23.21
CA GLU A 135 21.15 -1.08 22.05
C GLU A 135 21.02 -1.84 20.73
N LEU A 136 20.01 -1.50 19.93
CA LEU A 136 19.81 -2.09 18.61
C LEU A 136 20.83 -1.56 17.60
N ILE A 137 21.32 -2.47 16.75
CA ILE A 137 22.01 -2.16 15.51
C ILE A 137 20.99 -2.29 14.38
N VAL A 138 20.83 -1.25 13.59
CA VAL A 138 19.84 -1.22 12.51
C VAL A 138 20.48 -0.79 11.20
N SER A 139 20.02 -1.37 10.10
CA SER A 139 20.32 -0.90 8.76
C SER A 139 19.12 -0.13 8.21
N VAL A 140 19.37 0.97 7.49
CA VAL A 140 18.32 1.76 6.86
C VAL A 140 18.60 1.93 5.37
N ASP A 141 17.56 1.80 4.56
CA ASP A 141 17.63 2.01 3.11
C ASP A 141 16.44 2.85 2.63
N GLY A 142 16.71 3.78 1.73
CA GLY A 142 15.77 4.75 1.19
C GLY A 142 15.56 4.55 -0.31
N ALA A 143 14.30 4.57 -0.74
CA ALA A 143 13.96 4.43 -2.16
C ALA A 143 12.94 5.46 -2.63
N TRP A 144 13.10 5.90 -3.88
CA TRP A 144 12.25 6.90 -4.52
C TRP A 144 11.52 6.33 -5.73
N GLN A 145 10.25 6.73 -5.90
CA GLN A 145 9.39 6.19 -6.94
C GLN A 145 9.74 6.66 -8.36
N LYS A 146 10.35 7.84 -8.49
CA LYS A 146 10.87 8.30 -9.78
C LYS A 146 12.31 7.81 -9.93
N ARG A 147 12.53 6.89 -10.88
CA ARG A 147 13.89 6.57 -11.35
C ARG A 147 14.51 7.83 -11.95
N GLY A 148 15.53 8.37 -11.31
CA GLY A 148 16.35 9.47 -11.83
C GLY A 148 17.77 8.97 -12.12
N SER A 149 18.44 9.57 -13.11
CA SER A 149 19.85 9.30 -13.46
C SER A 149 20.85 9.95 -12.49
N GLY A 150 20.51 10.01 -11.18
CA GLY A 150 21.32 10.63 -10.13
C GLY A 150 21.35 12.17 -10.12
N ARG A 151 20.72 12.85 -11.09
CA ARG A 151 20.78 14.33 -11.23
C ARG A 151 19.45 15.06 -11.00
N SER A 152 18.33 14.36 -10.99
CA SER A 152 16.99 14.95 -10.80
C SER A 152 16.39 14.48 -9.48
N TYR A 153 16.46 15.34 -8.46
CA TYR A 153 15.95 15.09 -7.11
C TYR A 153 14.52 15.61 -6.95
N ASP A 154 13.64 15.20 -7.86
CA ASP A 154 12.27 15.71 -8.00
C ASP A 154 11.21 14.63 -7.78
N SER A 155 11.57 13.54 -7.11
CA SER A 155 10.64 12.49 -6.70
C SER A 155 9.53 13.06 -5.82
N LEU A 156 8.28 12.78 -6.19
CA LEU A 156 7.10 13.22 -5.45
C LEU A 156 6.86 12.39 -4.19
N SER A 157 7.45 11.19 -4.11
CA SER A 157 7.42 10.36 -2.91
C SER A 157 8.71 9.59 -2.72
N GLY A 158 8.97 9.26 -1.46
CA GLY A 158 10.06 8.40 -1.01
C GLY A 158 9.55 7.50 0.11
N HIS A 159 10.22 6.37 0.28
CA HIS A 159 9.99 5.44 1.39
C HIS A 159 11.34 5.02 1.95
N CYS A 160 11.39 4.70 3.23
CA CYS A 160 12.57 4.19 3.88
C CYS A 160 12.19 3.05 4.81
N SER A 161 13.02 2.02 4.82
CA SER A 161 12.84 0.83 5.64
C SER A 161 13.98 0.74 6.64
N MET A 162 13.67 0.31 7.86
CA MET A 162 14.62 0.00 8.91
C MET A 162 14.61 -1.51 9.15
N ILE A 163 15.80 -2.10 9.10
CA ILE A 163 16.04 -3.54 9.15
C ILE A 163 16.90 -3.83 10.40
N GLY A 164 16.47 -4.80 11.21
CA GLY A 164 17.27 -5.29 12.34
C GLY A 164 18.53 -6.00 11.83
N ALA A 165 19.69 -5.66 12.37
CA ALA A 165 20.96 -6.24 11.93
C ALA A 165 21.06 -7.74 12.25
N GLU A 166 20.43 -8.19 13.33
CA GLU A 166 20.53 -9.57 13.80
C GLU A 166 19.53 -10.50 13.11
N THR A 167 18.29 -10.05 12.91
CA THR A 167 17.24 -10.83 12.25
C THR A 167 17.21 -10.67 10.74
N GLY A 168 17.72 -9.55 10.21
CA GLY A 168 17.54 -9.17 8.81
C GLY A 168 16.08 -8.85 8.45
N LYS A 169 15.21 -8.64 9.43
CA LYS A 169 13.77 -8.37 9.25
C LYS A 169 13.47 -6.88 9.33
N ILE A 170 12.41 -6.46 8.65
CA ILE A 170 11.93 -5.07 8.73
C ILE A 170 11.31 -4.83 10.10
N ILE A 171 11.86 -3.87 10.83
CA ILE A 171 11.40 -3.46 12.17
C ILE A 171 10.75 -2.06 12.16
N GLY A 172 10.85 -1.34 11.05
CA GLY A 172 10.20 -0.06 10.84
C GLY A 172 10.16 0.33 9.37
N TYR A 173 9.19 1.15 8.99
CA TYR A 173 9.21 1.87 7.71
C TYR A 173 8.62 3.26 7.89
N SER A 174 8.95 4.16 6.99
CA SER A 174 8.30 5.46 6.87
C SER A 174 8.19 5.89 5.41
N VAL A 175 7.22 6.75 5.12
CA VAL A 175 6.89 7.23 3.77
C VAL A 175 6.75 8.76 3.79
N ARG A 176 7.28 9.40 2.74
CA ARG A 176 7.11 10.83 2.48
C ARG A 176 6.45 11.06 1.15
N SER A 177 5.48 11.97 1.10
CA SER A 177 4.82 12.41 -0.12
C SER A 177 4.70 13.93 -0.19
N LYS A 178 5.11 14.48 -1.33
CA LYS A 178 5.02 15.89 -1.73
C LYS A 178 3.78 16.21 -2.54
N PHE A 179 3.01 15.20 -2.91
CA PHE A 179 1.90 15.38 -3.82
C PHE A 179 0.64 14.68 -3.34
N CYS A 180 -0.45 15.44 -3.31
CA CYS A 180 -1.79 14.92 -3.26
C CYS A 180 -2.62 15.61 -4.33
N LYS A 181 -3.22 14.84 -5.24
CA LYS A 181 -4.04 15.36 -6.35
C LYS A 181 -5.20 16.23 -5.85
N THR A 182 -5.87 15.80 -4.78
CA THR A 182 -7.01 16.52 -4.21
C THR A 182 -6.57 17.88 -3.63
N CYS A 183 -5.45 17.92 -2.91
CA CYS A 183 -4.90 19.16 -2.36
C CYS A 183 -4.42 20.10 -3.46
N ASP A 184 -3.68 19.58 -4.43
CA ASP A 184 -3.16 20.32 -5.58
C ASP A 184 -4.29 20.96 -6.40
N GLU A 185 -5.38 20.22 -6.65
CA GLU A 185 -6.56 20.77 -7.33
C GLU A 185 -7.25 21.88 -6.53
N ALA A 186 -7.38 21.72 -5.21
CA ALA A 186 -7.97 22.74 -4.35
C ALA A 186 -7.13 24.02 -4.33
N ASN A 187 -5.80 23.87 -4.21
CA ASN A 187 -4.83 24.95 -4.23
C ASN A 187 -4.89 25.74 -5.54
N ARG A 188 -4.94 25.06 -6.70
CA ARG A 188 -5.10 25.72 -8.01
C ARG A 188 -6.38 26.55 -8.12
N LYS A 189 -7.45 26.13 -7.44
CA LYS A 189 -8.75 26.82 -7.42
C LYS A 189 -8.86 27.86 -6.31
N GLY A 190 -7.86 28.00 -5.45
CA GLY A 190 -7.91 28.89 -4.28
C GLY A 190 -8.97 28.50 -3.25
N ILE A 191 -9.36 27.21 -3.20
CA ILE A 191 -10.38 26.71 -2.28
C ILE A 191 -9.79 25.70 -1.30
N LYS A 192 -10.44 25.52 -0.14
CA LYS A 192 -10.05 24.48 0.81
C LYS A 192 -10.31 23.09 0.22
N ALA A 193 -9.33 22.20 0.36
CA ALA A 193 -9.49 20.81 -0.05
C ALA A 193 -10.66 20.15 0.70
N LYS A 194 -11.47 19.38 -0.02
CA LYS A 194 -12.51 18.55 0.59
C LYS A 194 -11.87 17.54 1.54
N LEU A 195 -12.59 17.12 2.59
CA LEU A 195 -12.12 16.08 3.49
C LEU A 195 -11.82 14.80 2.70
N HIS A 196 -10.61 14.28 2.86
CA HIS A 196 -10.14 13.05 2.20
C HIS A 196 -9.00 12.43 3.00
N ASP A 197 -8.73 11.15 2.76
CA ASP A 197 -7.51 10.48 3.19
C ASP A 197 -6.31 11.09 2.44
N CYS A 198 -5.65 12.05 3.09
CA CYS A 198 -4.53 12.80 2.56
C CYS A 198 -3.23 12.21 3.09
N ARG A 199 -2.36 11.78 2.18
CA ARG A 199 -1.02 11.27 2.51
C ARG A 199 0.09 12.29 2.27
N LEU A 200 -0.25 13.56 2.04
CA LEU A 200 0.71 14.66 1.88
C LEU A 200 1.32 14.99 3.25
N ASN A 201 2.62 14.75 3.41
CA ASN A 201 3.33 14.93 4.68
C ASN A 201 4.75 15.49 4.52
N TRP A 202 5.11 15.94 3.31
CA TRP A 202 6.44 16.47 3.02
C TRP A 202 6.39 17.68 2.08
N ASP A 203 7.04 18.76 2.48
CA ASP A 203 7.19 20.00 1.69
C ASP A 203 8.66 20.28 1.32
N GLY A 204 9.60 19.51 1.87
CA GLY A 204 11.03 19.66 1.65
C GLY A 204 11.57 19.10 0.32
N SER A 205 12.90 19.12 0.17
CA SER A 205 13.58 18.52 -0.99
C SER A 205 13.47 16.99 -0.96
N SER A 206 13.49 16.34 -2.12
CA SER A 206 13.40 14.87 -2.19
C SER A 206 14.63 14.19 -1.59
N LYS A 207 15.80 14.84 -1.64
CA LYS A 207 17.05 14.39 -0.95
C LYS A 207 16.88 14.28 0.57
N ALA A 208 16.12 15.20 1.15
CA ALA A 208 15.97 15.27 2.60
C ALA A 208 14.90 14.31 3.14
N MET A 209 14.15 13.60 2.27
CA MET A 209 13.11 12.67 2.69
C MET A 209 13.68 11.52 3.52
N GLU A 210 14.76 10.88 3.05
CA GLU A 210 15.34 9.72 3.71
C GLU A 210 15.77 10.07 5.14
N GLN A 211 16.52 11.16 5.29
CA GLN A 211 16.98 11.66 6.59
C GLN A 211 15.84 11.90 7.57
N ASP A 212 14.74 12.48 7.07
CA ASP A 212 13.59 12.78 7.92
C ASP A 212 12.83 11.51 8.32
N MET A 213 12.71 10.55 7.40
CA MET A 213 12.13 9.23 7.66
C MET A 213 12.97 8.43 8.67
N VAL A 214 14.30 8.41 8.55
CA VAL A 214 15.18 7.73 9.51
C VAL A 214 15.06 8.36 10.90
N VAL A 215 15.04 9.70 10.99
CA VAL A 215 14.84 10.40 12.27
C VAL A 215 13.48 10.04 12.89
N GLU A 216 12.41 10.01 12.11
CA GLU A 216 11.09 9.60 12.58
C GLU A 216 11.10 8.16 13.12
N MET A 217 11.67 7.21 12.38
CA MET A 217 11.74 5.80 12.81
C MET A 217 12.53 5.62 14.10
N VAL A 218 13.69 6.29 14.22
CA VAL A 218 14.51 6.25 15.45
C VAL A 218 13.76 6.87 16.63
N GLN A 219 13.04 7.97 16.42
CA GLN A 219 12.22 8.60 17.45
C GLN A 219 11.07 7.68 17.89
N ASN A 220 10.41 6.99 16.95
CA ASN A 220 9.33 6.05 17.26
C ASN A 220 9.84 4.89 18.14
N ILE A 221 10.99 4.30 17.80
CA ILE A 221 11.61 3.24 18.61
C ILE A 221 12.01 3.76 20.00
N LYS A 222 12.59 4.96 20.07
CA LYS A 222 12.94 5.62 21.34
C LYS A 222 11.71 5.86 22.22
N ASN A 223 10.58 6.26 21.64
CA ASN A 223 9.33 6.47 22.37
C ASN A 223 8.75 5.16 22.92
N SER A 224 9.12 4.01 22.34
CA SER A 224 8.81 2.68 22.87
C SER A 224 9.78 2.20 23.96
N GLY A 225 10.74 3.05 24.39
CA GLY A 225 11.71 2.72 25.44
C GLY A 225 12.92 1.92 24.94
N ILE A 226 13.09 1.79 23.62
CA ILE A 226 14.17 1.04 23.00
C ILE A 226 15.23 2.01 22.47
N THR A 227 16.51 1.71 22.66
CA THR A 227 17.61 2.55 22.16
C THR A 227 18.18 1.95 20.88
N VAL A 228 18.39 2.78 19.87
CA VAL A 228 19.16 2.43 18.67
C VAL A 228 20.56 2.97 18.86
N GLY A 229 21.55 2.08 19.02
CA GLY A 229 22.94 2.46 19.25
C GLY A 229 23.69 2.74 17.95
N THR A 230 23.50 1.87 16.95
CA THR A 230 24.20 1.97 15.66
C THR A 230 23.20 1.97 14.50
N ILE A 231 23.41 2.88 13.57
CA ILE A 231 22.66 2.97 12.31
C ILE A 231 23.65 2.80 11.16
N ILE A 232 23.43 1.75 10.37
CA ILE A 232 24.14 1.44 9.14
C ILE A 232 23.30 2.00 7.99
N ALA A 233 23.90 2.85 7.16
CA ALA A 233 23.23 3.46 6.01
C ALA A 233 24.27 3.64 4.89
N ASP A 234 23.79 3.78 3.65
CA ASP A 234 24.65 4.19 2.54
C ASP A 234 25.29 5.56 2.84
N ASP A 235 26.49 5.80 2.29
CA ASP A 235 27.40 6.92 2.62
C ASP A 235 26.91 8.30 2.12
N ASP A 236 25.66 8.63 2.40
CA ASP A 236 25.12 9.97 2.31
C ASP A 236 25.51 10.73 3.58
N THR A 237 26.69 11.35 3.54
CA THR A 237 27.30 12.18 4.61
C THR A 237 26.34 13.18 5.25
N THR A 238 25.28 13.58 4.53
CA THR A 238 24.24 14.51 5.01
C THR A 238 23.21 13.88 5.96
N THR A 239 22.92 12.58 5.83
CA THR A 239 21.99 11.81 6.69
C THR A 239 22.53 11.70 8.10
N ILE A 240 23.80 11.33 8.21
CA ILE A 240 24.54 11.18 9.46
C ILE A 240 24.61 12.52 10.22
N ALA A 241 24.90 13.63 9.52
CA ALA A 241 25.01 14.95 10.14
C ALA A 241 23.69 15.45 10.75
N ARG A 242 22.56 15.15 10.10
CA ARG A 242 21.23 15.58 10.56
C ARG A 242 20.71 14.73 11.72
N LEU A 243 20.98 13.42 11.70
CA LEU A 243 20.77 12.52 12.83
C LEU A 243 21.53 13.01 14.06
N ARG A 244 22.84 13.30 13.92
CA ARG A 244 23.66 13.86 15.01
C ARG A 244 23.03 15.11 15.63
N LYS A 245 22.61 16.09 14.82
CA LYS A 245 22.01 17.34 15.34
C LYS A 245 20.64 17.16 16.02
N LYS A 246 19.75 16.32 15.47
CA LYS A 246 18.38 16.14 16.01
C LYS A 246 18.34 15.15 17.18
N VAL A 247 19.19 14.12 17.16
CA VAL A 247 19.28 13.12 18.24
C VAL A 247 20.13 13.64 19.40
N GLN A 248 21.26 14.34 19.18
CA GLN A 248 22.06 14.94 20.27
C GLN A 248 21.36 16.10 20.97
N LYS A 249 20.50 16.88 20.29
CA LYS A 249 19.64 17.85 21.01
C LYS A 249 18.70 17.20 22.02
N SER A 250 18.50 15.88 21.95
CA SER A 250 17.74 15.09 22.91
C SER A 250 18.60 14.27 23.88
N GLN A 251 19.93 14.44 23.88
CA GLN A 251 20.87 13.69 24.72
C GLN A 251 21.96 14.61 25.29
N THR A 252 21.90 14.84 26.60
CA THR A 252 23.08 15.21 27.38
C THR A 252 24.01 13.98 27.41
N GLU A 253 25.21 14.15 26.86
CA GLU A 253 26.45 13.38 27.06
C GLU A 253 26.41 11.84 27.07
N ARG A 254 26.74 11.22 25.93
CA ARG A 254 27.92 10.34 25.70
C ARG A 254 27.68 9.52 24.44
N ALA A 255 28.43 9.83 23.36
CA ALA A 255 28.49 8.99 22.17
C ALA A 255 29.96 8.70 21.88
N SER A 256 30.35 7.44 22.03
CA SER A 256 31.60 6.90 21.49
C SER A 256 31.29 6.30 20.12
N LEU A 257 31.92 6.84 19.08
CA LEU A 257 31.96 6.29 17.73
C LEU A 257 33.12 5.28 17.65
N VAL A 258 32.94 4.15 16.98
CA VAL A 258 34.07 3.31 16.51
C VAL A 258 34.04 3.26 14.99
N HIS A 259 35.21 3.52 14.41
CA HIS A 259 35.53 3.45 12.98
C HIS A 259 35.28 2.06 12.39
N LEU A 260 34.99 2.01 11.10
CA LEU A 260 35.35 0.87 10.26
C LEU A 260 36.18 1.43 9.09
N ASP A 261 37.34 0.80 8.89
CA ASP A 261 38.41 1.16 7.94
C ASP A 261 37.98 1.18 6.46
#